data_AF-A0A2M8J9E8-F1
#
_entry.id   AF-A0A2M8J9E8-F1
#
_cell.length_a   1.000
_cell.length_b   1.000
_cell.length_c   1.000
_cell.angle_alpha   90.00
_cell.angle_beta   90.00
_cell.angle_gamma   90.00
#
_symmetry.space_group_name_H-M   'P 1'
#
loop_
_entity.id
_entity.type
_entity.pdbx_description
1 polymer ?
#
loop_
_entity_poly.entity_id
_entity_poly.type
_entity_poly.pdbx_seq_one_letter_code
_entity_poly.pdbx_strand_id
1 'polypeptide(L)'
;MGALALTMTSCETENVSETNATARQASMSTAVAAAPIDNLTPCAHSELLAGQRYDAGDIKVYFDQDNLYVEYQASINWHLRKTHLYVGDQRLIPLTRLGNPNVEFFPIQQTLSEGTQSVIYTFPKTNLRKCFIISAYAEVYKTDSSGEIVQVESAWSTGERFNEDSWGMYFDVCQSDCSN
;
A
#
# COMPACT_ATOMS: atom_id res chain seq x y z
N MET A 1 65.41 7.23 -2.05
CA MET A 1 64.85 5.89 -2.30
C MET A 1 64.04 5.53 -1.05
N GLY A 2 62.75 5.27 -1.05
CA GLY A 2 61.74 5.24 -2.09
C GLY A 2 60.38 5.52 -1.45
N ALA A 3 59.44 5.99 -2.27
CA ALA A 3 58.03 6.10 -1.93
C ALA A 3 57.41 4.72 -1.72
N LEU A 4 56.36 4.62 -0.90
CA LEU A 4 55.30 3.63 -1.14
C LEU A 4 53.98 4.14 -0.55
N ALA A 5 53.06 4.46 -1.46
CA ALA A 5 51.63 4.63 -1.21
C ALA A 5 50.93 3.25 -1.23
N LEU A 6 49.82 3.08 -0.50
CA LEU A 6 48.78 2.05 -0.71
C LEU A 6 47.50 2.53 0.03
N THR A 7 46.54 3.15 -0.67
CA THR A 7 45.34 2.59 -1.35
C THR A 7 44.19 2.23 -0.43
N MET A 8 43.06 2.91 -0.68
CA MET A 8 41.75 2.76 -0.05
C MET A 8 41.19 1.35 -0.24
N THR A 9 40.75 0.70 0.84
CA THR A 9 39.97 -0.53 0.76
C THR A 9 38.49 -0.18 0.66
N SER A 10 37.93 -0.48 -0.52
CA SER A 10 36.50 -0.50 -0.83
C SER A 10 35.75 -1.44 0.12
N CYS A 11 34.62 -0.99 0.65
CA CYS A 11 33.67 -1.87 1.33
C CYS A 11 32.62 -2.30 0.30
N GLU A 12 32.87 -3.41 -0.39
CA GLU A 12 31.84 -4.11 -1.13
C GLU A 12 30.99 -4.89 -0.13
N THR A 13 29.69 -4.59 -0.08
CA THR A 13 28.72 -5.46 0.57
C THR A 13 28.16 -6.39 -0.50
N GLU A 14 28.74 -7.58 -0.60
CA GLU A 14 28.12 -8.71 -1.26
C GLU A 14 27.21 -9.48 -0.28
N ASN A 15 26.27 -10.22 -0.88
CA ASN A 15 25.40 -11.25 -0.32
C ASN A 15 24.10 -10.73 0.33
N VAL A 16 22.91 -11.28 0.03
CA VAL A 16 22.59 -12.70 -0.13
C VAL A 16 21.48 -12.92 -1.17
N SER A 17 21.74 -13.76 -2.18
CA SER A 17 20.71 -14.50 -2.91
C SER A 17 20.36 -15.73 -2.09
N GLU A 18 19.15 -15.76 -1.52
CA GLU A 18 18.62 -16.96 -0.88
C GLU A 18 17.40 -17.47 -1.65
N THR A 19 17.63 -18.59 -2.33
CA THR A 19 16.60 -19.41 -2.96
C THR A 19 15.90 -20.19 -1.86
N ASN A 20 14.75 -19.68 -1.40
CA ASN A 20 13.74 -20.47 -0.70
C ASN A 20 12.41 -20.21 -1.40
N ALA A 21 11.59 -21.25 -1.60
CA ALA A 21 10.31 -21.21 -2.31
C ALA A 21 9.47 -20.00 -1.85
N THR A 22 9.52 -18.94 -2.65
CA THR A 22 9.56 -17.58 -2.09
C THR A 22 8.15 -17.11 -1.77
N ALA A 23 7.86 -16.95 -0.48
CA ALA A 23 6.79 -16.06 -0.07
C ALA A 23 7.22 -14.66 -0.55
N ARG A 24 6.47 -14.08 -1.50
CA ARG A 24 6.82 -12.79 -2.10
C ARG A 24 5.95 -11.71 -1.49
N GLN A 25 6.59 -10.66 -1.03
CA GLN A 25 5.96 -9.45 -0.53
C GLN A 25 6.35 -8.32 -1.48
N ALA A 26 5.41 -7.44 -1.79
CA ALA A 26 5.70 -6.32 -2.66
C ALA A 26 6.63 -5.34 -1.94
N SER A 27 7.71 -4.94 -2.63
CA SER A 27 8.45 -3.73 -2.28
C SER A 27 8.02 -2.62 -3.21
N MET A 28 7.72 -1.46 -2.64
CA MET A 28 7.27 -0.28 -3.37
C MET A 28 8.38 0.24 -4.27
N SER A 29 8.08 0.53 -5.54
CA SER A 29 9.05 1.15 -6.44
C SER A 29 9.01 2.68 -6.38
N THR A 30 7.82 3.27 -6.32
CA THR A 30 7.60 4.73 -6.22
C THR A 30 6.15 5.03 -5.81
N ALA A 31 5.92 6.13 -5.08
CA ALA A 31 4.61 6.77 -4.94
C ALA A 31 4.63 8.04 -5.77
N VAL A 32 3.61 8.23 -6.59
CA VAL A 32 3.47 9.43 -7.42
C VAL A 32 2.01 9.85 -7.45
N ALA A 33 1.77 11.16 -7.54
CA ALA A 33 0.42 11.72 -7.68
C ALA A 33 -0.14 11.55 -9.10
N ALA A 34 0.71 11.28 -10.09
CA ALA A 34 0.32 11.05 -11.49
C ALA A 34 1.02 9.78 -12.01
N ALA A 35 0.39 8.63 -11.78
CA ALA A 35 0.79 7.37 -12.41
C ALA A 35 0.11 7.27 -13.79
N PRO A 36 0.64 6.50 -14.75
CA PRO A 36 0.06 6.34 -16.08
C PRO A 36 -1.19 5.42 -16.08
N ILE A 37 -2.10 5.64 -15.13
CA ILE A 37 -3.33 4.85 -14.96
C ILE A 37 -4.51 5.43 -15.77
N ASP A 38 -4.36 6.59 -16.41
CA ASP A 38 -5.45 7.29 -17.12
C ASP A 38 -6.12 6.45 -18.22
N ASN A 39 -5.37 5.53 -18.83
CA ASN A 39 -5.86 4.63 -19.87
C ASN A 39 -6.14 3.20 -19.35
N LEU A 40 -6.03 2.99 -18.03
CA LEU A 40 -6.29 1.71 -17.39
C LEU A 40 -7.68 1.72 -16.75
N THR A 41 -8.34 0.58 -16.77
CA THR A 41 -9.60 0.37 -16.03
C THR A 41 -9.28 -0.37 -14.74
N PRO A 42 -9.83 0.04 -13.58
CA PRO A 42 -9.59 -0.68 -12.34
C PRO A 42 -10.25 -2.06 -12.43
N CYS A 43 -9.51 -3.10 -12.09
CA CYS A 43 -9.98 -4.48 -12.12
C CYS A 43 -10.39 -5.00 -10.74
N ALA A 44 -9.92 -4.34 -9.67
CA ALA A 44 -10.44 -4.55 -8.33
C ALA A 44 -10.70 -3.19 -7.68
N HIS A 45 -11.71 -3.17 -6.82
CA HIS A 45 -12.22 -2.00 -6.15
C HIS A 45 -12.70 -2.38 -4.74
N SER A 46 -12.40 -1.51 -3.78
CA SER A 46 -12.86 -1.63 -2.40
C SER A 46 -13.13 -0.22 -1.86
N GLU A 47 -14.19 -0.04 -1.08
CA GLU A 47 -14.43 1.21 -0.37
C GLU A 47 -13.37 1.41 0.73
N LEU A 48 -13.03 2.67 1.00
CA LEU A 48 -12.18 3.09 2.13
C LEU A 48 -13.09 3.59 3.25
N LEU A 49 -13.41 2.70 4.18
CA LEU A 49 -14.41 2.93 5.24
C LEU A 49 -13.76 3.59 6.47
N ALA A 50 -14.06 4.86 6.70
CA ALA A 50 -13.63 5.63 7.87
C ALA A 50 -14.52 5.40 9.08
N GLY A 51 -13.91 5.22 10.25
CA GLY A 51 -14.63 5.07 11.53
C GLY A 51 -15.65 3.93 11.53
N GLN A 52 -15.45 2.91 10.68
CA GLN A 52 -16.37 1.78 10.43
C GLN A 52 -17.75 2.16 9.86
N ARG A 53 -17.93 3.40 9.38
CA ARG A 53 -19.28 3.92 9.04
C ARG A 53 -19.33 4.83 7.83
N TYR A 54 -18.28 5.59 7.58
CA TYR A 54 -18.30 6.63 6.57
C TYR A 54 -17.50 6.19 5.35
N ASP A 55 -18.10 6.30 4.17
CA ASP A 55 -17.34 6.28 2.93
C ASP A 55 -16.42 7.51 2.91
N ALA A 56 -15.12 7.26 3.02
CA ALA A 56 -14.08 8.27 2.93
C ALA A 56 -13.30 8.18 1.61
N GLY A 57 -13.68 7.28 0.71
CA GLY A 57 -12.98 7.07 -0.54
C GLY A 57 -13.01 5.64 -1.04
N ASP A 58 -12.09 5.36 -1.94
CA ASP A 58 -11.92 4.08 -2.60
C ASP A 58 -10.44 3.66 -2.64
N ILE A 59 -10.24 2.36 -2.65
CA ILE A 59 -9.02 1.71 -3.12
C ILE A 59 -9.30 1.13 -4.50
N LYS A 60 -8.52 1.55 -5.49
CA LYS A 60 -8.62 1.08 -6.87
C LYS A 60 -7.34 0.41 -7.29
N VAL A 61 -7.47 -0.74 -7.93
CA VAL A 61 -6.34 -1.56 -8.35
C VAL A 61 -6.32 -1.66 -9.86
N TYR A 62 -5.17 -1.31 -10.43
CA TYR A 62 -4.94 -1.33 -11.88
C TYR A 62 -3.74 -2.20 -12.20
N PHE A 63 -3.72 -2.74 -13.42
CA PHE A 63 -2.58 -3.48 -13.95
C PHE A 63 -2.27 -2.99 -15.35
N ASP A 64 -0.98 -2.90 -15.68
CA ASP A 64 -0.50 -2.80 -17.06
C ASP A 64 0.31 -4.07 -17.41
N GLN A 65 1.18 -3.98 -18.42
CA GLN A 65 2.03 -5.09 -18.84
C GLN A 65 3.06 -5.52 -17.78
N ASP A 66 3.52 -4.62 -16.92
CA ASP A 66 4.67 -4.83 -16.02
C ASP A 66 4.35 -4.61 -14.53
N ASN A 67 3.35 -3.77 -14.24
CA ASN A 67 3.09 -3.18 -12.93
C ASN A 67 1.64 -3.39 -12.45
N LEU A 68 1.54 -3.44 -11.13
CA LEU A 68 0.34 -3.22 -10.33
C LEU A 68 0.36 -1.77 -9.84
N TYR A 69 -0.79 -1.11 -9.88
CA TYR A 69 -1.03 0.18 -9.25
C TYR A 69 -2.12 0.06 -8.19
N VAL A 70 -1.87 0.61 -7.01
CA VAL A 70 -2.87 0.74 -5.94
C VAL A 70 -3.09 2.22 -5.67
N GLU A 71 -4.27 2.71 -6.03
CA GLU A 71 -4.70 4.08 -5.81
C GLU A 71 -5.55 4.16 -4.56
N TYR A 72 -5.19 5.06 -3.65
CA TYR A 72 -6.11 5.60 -2.66
C TYR A 72 -6.75 6.84 -3.26
N GLN A 73 -8.07 6.91 -3.30
CA GLN A 73 -8.81 8.08 -3.75
C GLN A 73 -9.79 8.48 -2.66
N ALA A 74 -9.68 9.70 -2.13
CA ALA A 74 -10.61 10.21 -1.14
C ALA A 74 -11.96 10.61 -1.76
N SER A 75 -13.03 10.39 -0.99
CA SER A 75 -14.38 10.88 -1.30
C SER A 75 -14.49 12.39 -1.03
N ILE A 76 -15.56 13.01 -1.53
CA ILE A 76 -15.78 14.45 -1.37
C ILE A 76 -15.72 14.88 0.10
N ASN A 77 -15.02 15.98 0.37
CA ASN A 77 -14.74 16.56 1.68
C ASN A 77 -13.85 15.71 2.61
N TRP A 78 -13.46 14.51 2.21
CA TRP A 78 -12.43 13.73 2.89
C TRP A 78 -11.07 13.98 2.26
N HIS A 79 -10.02 13.81 3.05
CA HIS A 79 -8.63 14.00 2.65
C HIS A 79 -7.75 12.93 3.30
N LEU A 80 -6.75 12.47 2.57
CA LEU A 80 -5.77 11.49 3.04
C LEU A 80 -4.67 12.20 3.82
N ARG A 81 -4.36 11.69 5.03
CA ARG A 81 -3.27 12.21 5.88
C ARG A 81 -2.09 11.27 5.95
N LYS A 82 -2.36 9.99 6.16
CA LYS A 82 -1.37 8.91 6.17
C LYS A 82 -1.96 7.68 5.53
N THR A 83 -1.12 6.86 4.91
CA THR A 83 -1.53 5.58 4.31
C THR A 83 -0.54 4.52 4.69
N HIS A 84 -1.01 3.37 5.15
CA HIS A 84 -0.21 2.19 5.40
C HIS A 84 -0.77 1.07 4.53
N LEU A 85 0.06 0.50 3.68
CA LEU A 85 -0.36 -0.45 2.66
C LEU A 85 0.44 -1.76 2.80
N TYR A 86 -0.27 -2.87 2.73
CA TYR A 86 0.30 -4.19 2.54
C TYR A 86 -0.20 -4.79 1.23
N VAL A 87 0.73 -5.29 0.41
CA VAL A 87 0.45 -6.03 -0.83
C VAL A 87 1.32 -7.28 -0.83
N GLY A 88 0.73 -8.47 -0.79
CA GLY A 88 1.49 -9.71 -0.77
C GLY A 88 0.76 -10.93 -0.22
N ASP A 89 1.53 -11.94 0.16
CA ASP A 89 1.02 -13.18 0.74
C ASP A 89 0.46 -12.94 2.14
N GLN A 90 -0.82 -13.29 2.37
CA GLN A 90 -1.48 -13.12 3.67
C GLN A 90 -0.68 -13.68 4.86
N ARG A 91 0.11 -14.74 4.66
CA ARG A 91 0.91 -15.36 5.72
C ARG A 91 2.07 -14.50 6.21
N LEU A 92 2.46 -13.48 5.45
CA LEU A 92 3.55 -12.56 5.78
C LEU A 92 3.05 -11.21 6.31
N ILE A 93 1.75 -10.98 6.38
CA ILE A 93 1.26 -9.71 6.88
C ILE A 93 1.66 -9.53 8.35
N PRO A 94 2.18 -8.35 8.73
CA PRO A 94 2.52 -8.07 10.11
C PRO A 94 1.26 -8.11 10.99
N LEU A 95 1.18 -9.10 11.88
CA LEU A 95 0.11 -9.22 12.87
C LEU A 95 0.66 -9.02 14.28
N THR A 96 -0.16 -8.47 15.16
CA THR A 96 0.05 -8.50 16.60
C THR A 96 -0.12 -9.93 17.14
N ARG A 97 0.27 -10.17 18.41
CA ARG A 97 0.03 -11.47 19.08
C ARG A 97 -1.44 -11.90 19.14
N LEU A 98 -2.38 -10.94 19.05
CA LEU A 98 -3.82 -11.20 19.06
C LEU A 98 -4.39 -11.40 17.65
N GLY A 99 -3.53 -11.43 16.61
CA GLY A 99 -3.97 -11.62 15.23
C GLY A 99 -4.50 -10.36 14.55
N ASN A 100 -4.47 -9.20 15.21
CA ASN A 100 -4.83 -7.92 14.57
C ASN A 100 -3.71 -7.46 13.64
N PRO A 101 -4.01 -6.87 12.47
CA PRO A 101 -2.98 -6.28 11.64
C PRO A 101 -2.26 -5.16 12.37
N ASN A 102 -0.93 -5.20 12.32
CA ASN A 102 -0.08 -4.17 12.89
C ASN A 102 0.34 -3.21 11.79
N VAL A 103 -0.48 -2.18 11.56
CA VAL A 103 -0.29 -1.21 10.48
C VAL A 103 1.04 -0.47 10.56
N GLU A 104 1.58 -0.23 11.76
CA GLU A 104 2.89 0.43 11.95
C GLU A 104 4.06 -0.38 11.37
N PHE A 105 3.87 -1.68 11.12
CA PHE A 105 4.86 -2.53 10.48
C PHE A 105 4.54 -2.85 9.02
N PHE A 106 3.50 -2.25 8.43
CA PHE A 106 3.27 -2.42 7.00
C PHE A 106 4.46 -1.87 6.20
N PRO A 107 4.92 -2.53 5.13
CA PRO A 107 6.14 -2.14 4.43
C PRO A 107 6.03 -0.81 3.70
N ILE A 108 4.81 -0.49 3.26
CA ILE A 108 4.53 0.72 2.51
C ILE A 108 3.81 1.68 3.44
N GLN A 109 4.43 2.82 3.74
CA GLN A 109 3.86 3.86 4.58
C GLN A 109 4.21 5.22 4.01
N GLN A 110 3.27 6.16 4.09
CA GLN A 110 3.50 7.53 3.67
C GLN A 110 2.69 8.50 4.52
N THR A 111 3.33 9.60 4.92
CA THR A 111 2.63 10.82 5.39
C THR A 111 2.45 11.75 4.20
N LEU A 112 1.22 12.21 3.99
CA LEU A 112 0.82 12.97 2.82
C LEU A 112 0.72 14.47 3.15
N SER A 113 0.84 15.31 2.12
CA SER A 113 0.59 16.74 2.25
C SER A 113 -0.87 17.01 2.62
N GLU A 114 -1.11 18.12 3.30
CA GLU A 114 -2.47 18.58 3.58
C GLU A 114 -3.26 18.76 2.28
N GLY A 115 -4.52 18.33 2.27
CA GLY A 115 -5.44 18.43 1.14
C GLY A 115 -5.30 17.29 0.12
N THR A 116 -4.51 16.26 0.40
CA THR A 116 -4.28 15.17 -0.56
C THR A 116 -5.56 14.38 -0.84
N GLN A 117 -5.96 14.35 -2.11
CA GLN A 117 -7.15 13.65 -2.60
C GLN A 117 -6.85 12.28 -3.19
N SER A 118 -5.64 12.06 -3.73
CA SER A 118 -5.24 10.77 -4.27
C SER A 118 -3.74 10.53 -4.08
N VAL A 119 -3.38 9.26 -3.90
CA VAL A 119 -1.98 8.80 -3.96
C VAL A 119 -1.95 7.40 -4.59
N ILE A 120 -0.96 7.18 -5.46
CA ILE A 120 -0.82 5.92 -6.20
C ILE A 120 0.51 5.27 -5.85
N TYR A 121 0.45 3.98 -5.52
CA TYR A 121 1.58 3.11 -5.25
C TYR A 121 1.82 2.16 -6.42
N THR A 122 3.07 2.06 -6.89
CA THR A 122 3.43 1.19 -8.01
C THR A 122 4.31 0.02 -7.56
N PHE A 123 3.98 -1.18 -8.03
CA PHE A 123 4.69 -2.42 -7.73
C PHE A 123 4.93 -3.24 -9.01
N PRO A 124 6.15 -3.77 -9.23
CA PRO A 124 6.38 -4.72 -10.32
C PRO A 124 5.57 -6.00 -10.09
N LYS A 125 4.78 -6.43 -11.07
CA LYS A 125 3.97 -7.67 -10.98
C LYS A 125 4.83 -8.91 -10.83
N THR A 126 6.04 -8.86 -11.37
CA THR A 126 7.03 -9.93 -11.23
C THR A 126 7.34 -10.21 -9.77
N ASN A 127 7.19 -9.25 -8.85
CA ASN A 127 7.41 -9.45 -7.42
C ASN A 127 6.18 -10.01 -6.69
N LEU A 128 5.08 -10.25 -7.38
CA LEU A 128 3.82 -10.70 -6.78
C LEU A 128 3.48 -12.14 -7.18
N ARG A 129 2.70 -12.80 -6.33
CA ARG A 129 2.07 -14.08 -6.66
C ARG A 129 0.92 -13.87 -7.64
N LYS A 130 0.40 -14.97 -8.21
CA LYS A 130 -0.79 -14.93 -9.09
C LYS A 130 -1.99 -14.32 -8.39
N CYS A 131 -2.21 -14.68 -7.14
CA CYS A 131 -3.18 -14.08 -6.24
C CYS A 131 -2.47 -13.69 -4.94
N PHE A 132 -2.88 -12.57 -4.36
CA PHE A 132 -2.32 -11.98 -3.16
C PHE A 132 -3.40 -11.14 -2.47
N ILE A 133 -3.13 -10.71 -1.23
CA ILE A 133 -4.03 -9.80 -0.52
C ILE A 133 -3.54 -8.36 -0.64
N ILE A 134 -4.50 -7.44 -0.64
CA ILE A 134 -4.29 -6.03 -0.35
C ILE A 134 -4.96 -5.71 0.98
N SER A 135 -4.22 -5.03 1.84
CA SER A 135 -4.70 -4.54 3.13
C SER A 135 -4.31 -3.08 3.23
N ALA A 136 -5.27 -2.20 2.96
CA ALA A 136 -5.07 -0.77 2.84
C ALA A 136 -5.65 -0.04 4.05
N TYR A 137 -4.78 0.61 4.80
CA TYR A 137 -5.15 1.48 5.92
C TYR A 137 -4.86 2.93 5.55
N ALA A 138 -5.67 3.85 6.06
CA ALA A 138 -5.39 5.27 6.03
C ALA A 138 -5.78 5.96 7.34
N GLU A 139 -5.10 7.05 7.64
CA GLU A 139 -5.66 8.10 8.48
C GLU A 139 -6.22 9.18 7.55
N VAL A 140 -7.49 9.51 7.74
CA VAL A 140 -8.24 10.46 6.91
C VAL A 140 -8.84 11.55 7.78
N TYR A 141 -9.14 12.69 7.17
CA TYR A 141 -9.87 13.75 7.84
C TYR A 141 -10.90 14.37 6.92
N LYS A 142 -11.99 14.87 7.52
CA LYS A 142 -13.08 15.53 6.82
C LYS A 142 -13.05 17.02 7.08
N THR A 143 -13.23 17.82 6.04
CA THR A 143 -13.38 19.27 6.15
C THR A 143 -14.82 19.70 5.90
N ASP A 144 -15.24 20.81 6.50
CA ASP A 144 -16.49 21.48 6.15
C ASP A 144 -16.33 22.44 4.96
N SER A 145 -17.38 23.21 4.66
CA SER A 145 -17.37 24.19 3.55
C SER A 145 -16.42 25.37 3.77
N SER A 146 -16.02 25.65 5.01
CA SER A 146 -15.00 26.66 5.35
C SER A 146 -13.58 26.13 5.24
N GLY A 147 -13.40 24.82 5.04
CA GLY A 147 -12.11 24.14 5.05
C GLY A 147 -11.63 23.76 6.44
N GLU A 148 -12.47 23.88 7.48
CA GLU A 148 -12.09 23.49 8.84
C GLU A 148 -12.19 21.96 9.00
N ILE A 149 -11.21 21.36 9.68
CA ILE A 149 -11.22 19.92 9.97
C ILE A 149 -12.27 19.64 11.05
N VAL A 150 -13.33 18.93 10.67
CA VAL A 150 -14.45 18.58 11.56
C VAL A 150 -14.41 17.14 12.06
N GLN A 151 -13.60 16.28 11.43
CA GLN A 151 -13.49 14.87 11.79
C GLN A 151 -12.14 14.30 11.37
N VAL A 152 -11.57 13.40 12.17
CA VAL A 152 -10.36 12.63 11.85
C VAL A 152 -10.64 11.18 12.21
N GLU A 153 -10.35 10.26 11.29
CA GLU A 153 -10.67 8.85 11.45
C GLU A 153 -9.54 7.96 10.92
N SER A 154 -9.42 6.79 11.52
CA SER A 154 -8.83 5.64 10.84
C SER A 154 -9.79 5.15 9.76
N ALA A 155 -9.26 4.67 8.64
CA ALA A 155 -10.02 4.06 7.56
C ALA A 155 -9.33 2.79 7.05
N TRP A 156 -10.15 1.83 6.60
CA TRP A 156 -9.70 0.56 6.05
C TRP A 156 -10.39 0.29 4.72
N SER A 157 -9.66 -0.32 3.77
CA SER A 157 -10.31 -0.99 2.65
C SER A 157 -11.27 -2.05 3.17
N THR A 158 -12.52 -2.01 2.74
CA THR A 158 -13.50 -3.06 3.00
C THR A 158 -13.07 -4.42 2.46
N GLY A 159 -13.43 -5.49 3.17
CA GLY A 159 -13.11 -6.84 2.74
C GLY A 159 -13.32 -7.85 3.86
N GLU A 160 -12.53 -8.92 3.84
CA GLU A 160 -12.50 -9.92 4.90
C GLU A 160 -11.75 -9.38 6.12
N ARG A 161 -12.27 -9.63 7.33
CA ARG A 161 -11.60 -9.24 8.57
C ARG A 161 -10.50 -10.24 8.93
N PHE A 162 -9.40 -9.75 9.49
CA PHE A 162 -8.34 -10.63 10.01
C PHE A 162 -8.80 -11.48 11.21
N ASN A 163 -9.75 -10.96 12.00
CA ASN A 163 -10.40 -11.63 13.11
C ASN A 163 -11.69 -10.88 13.51
N GLU A 164 -12.46 -11.44 14.44
CA GLU A 164 -13.72 -10.84 14.90
C GLU A 164 -13.52 -9.65 15.84
N ASP A 165 -12.39 -9.59 16.54
CA ASP A 165 -12.09 -8.60 17.58
C ASP A 165 -11.56 -7.26 17.03
N SER A 166 -11.16 -7.24 15.76
CA SER A 166 -10.71 -6.04 15.07
C SER A 166 -11.48 -5.82 13.78
N TRP A 167 -11.40 -4.59 13.28
CA TRP A 167 -12.01 -4.19 12.02
C TRP A 167 -10.97 -3.95 10.93
N GLY A 168 -9.73 -4.39 11.18
CA GLY A 168 -8.72 -4.48 10.14
C GLY A 168 -9.14 -5.50 9.09
N MET A 169 -9.07 -5.11 7.84
CA MET A 169 -9.60 -5.87 6.71
C MET A 169 -8.56 -6.00 5.60
N TYR A 170 -8.76 -7.01 4.76
CA TYR A 170 -8.04 -7.22 3.52
C TYR A 170 -8.99 -7.72 2.45
N PHE A 171 -8.58 -7.63 1.19
CA PHE A 171 -9.30 -8.24 0.08
C PHE A 171 -8.31 -8.93 -0.87
N ASP A 172 -8.76 -10.00 -1.50
CA ASP A 172 -7.97 -10.75 -2.48
C ASP A 172 -7.95 -10.05 -3.83
N VAL A 173 -6.80 -10.13 -4.50
CA VAL A 173 -6.61 -9.69 -5.88
C VAL A 173 -5.84 -10.76 -6.63
N CYS A 174 -6.36 -11.19 -7.78
CA CYS A 174 -5.64 -12.04 -8.71
C CYS A 174 -5.25 -11.29 -9.98
N GLN A 175 -4.04 -11.51 -10.49
CA GLN A 175 -3.56 -10.90 -11.74
C GLN A 175 -4.44 -11.28 -12.96
N SER A 176 -5.13 -12.42 -12.88
CA SER A 176 -6.10 -12.87 -13.89
C SER A 176 -7.34 -11.99 -13.98
N ASP A 177 -7.73 -11.34 -12.88
CA ASP A 177 -8.96 -10.53 -12.81
C ASP A 177 -8.83 -9.25 -13.66
N CYS A 178 -7.60 -8.94 -14.05
CA CYS A 178 -7.19 -7.74 -14.77
C CYS A 178 -6.65 -8.06 -16.17
N SER A 179 -6.76 -9.32 -16.59
CA SER A 179 -6.36 -9.79 -17.92
C SER A 179 -7.56 -9.68 -18.85
N ASN A 180 -7.61 -8.62 -19.67
CA ASN A 180 -8.50 -8.57 -20.84
C ASN A 180 -7.94 -9.39 -21.99
#